data_AF-A0A2V9TAS8-F1
#
_entry.id   AF-A0A2V9TAS8-F1
#
_cell.length_a   1.000
_cell.length_b   1.000
_cell.length_c   1.000
_cell.angle_alpha   90.00
_cell.angle_beta   90.00
_cell.angle_gamma   90.00
#
_symmetry.space_group_name_H-M   'P 1'
#
loop_
_entity.id
_entity.type
_entity.pdbx_description
1 polymer ?
#
loop_
_entity_poly.entity_id
_entity_poly.type
_entity_poly.pdbx_seq_one_letter_code
_entity_poly.pdbx_strand_id
1 'polypeptide(L)'
;MGFFIAPNLVNMKGTTQMSDLPARNKEALNWRSDFVVMKFGGTSVEDAAAIRRVSQLVRRQRRYRPIVVVSALAEVTDQLVTAGKSAAEGKRESAKEILERLRQRHAEVAAELLSADEHKSLCSQLERAFQLLHTLIDSIAADGQFAPRVQDHFLGLGEFLSSKLLSFAFLASGLEAAWVDARQCIITDAAHTRATPLWEETNQRVESVLLPLLQTGRVPVLGGFVGSTRDGIPTTLGRGGSDFSAAIVGAALGAQRIEIWTDVDGVMTTDPDLCVDARLIEKMSFDRHDIPVWVRNSRNPECSGTEILAHTSDDIEVKAISVKRGVASVDVEPLRWLAPELVREVCDVFERHHYSLDLLSASRGSLSVLVSTTAALPAIAEELQGLAKVRWKNHQALVCLVGEKIRRRPDIASRVFRAISDIDVRMICQGASERNISFLVDESKAEEAVQRLHRLFFPPEKVQPSDDSSHALCQAGESWV
;
A
#
# COMPACT_ATOMS: atom_id res chain seq x y z
N MET A 1 -0.48 9.44 4.68
CA MET A 1 -0.29 8.53 3.52
C MET A 1 -1.56 7.70 3.34
N GLY A 2 -2.30 7.85 2.23
CA GLY A 2 -3.48 7.03 1.97
C GLY A 2 -3.11 5.58 1.62
N PHE A 3 -3.58 4.62 2.40
CA PHE A 3 -3.48 3.18 2.10
C PHE A 3 -4.32 2.86 0.85
N PHE A 4 -3.66 2.58 -0.27
CA PHE A 4 -4.30 2.05 -1.47
C PHE A 4 -4.07 0.54 -1.51
N ILE A 5 -5.11 -0.24 -1.18
CA ILE A 5 -5.13 -1.69 -1.44
C ILE A 5 -5.52 -1.86 -2.91
N ALA A 6 -4.65 -2.48 -3.71
CA ALA A 6 -4.83 -2.62 -5.16
C ALA A 6 -6.11 -3.43 -5.51
N PRO A 7 -6.93 -2.97 -6.49
CA PRO A 7 -8.26 -3.54 -6.75
C PRO A 7 -8.31 -4.85 -7.59
N ASN A 8 -7.19 -5.42 -8.07
CA ASN A 8 -7.21 -6.48 -9.09
C ASN A 8 -6.81 -7.87 -8.56
N LEU A 9 -7.75 -8.58 -7.95
CA LEU A 9 -7.66 -9.99 -7.56
C LEU A 9 -8.99 -10.69 -7.91
N VAL A 10 -9.20 -11.02 -9.19
CA VAL A 10 -10.42 -11.69 -9.67
C VAL A 10 -10.05 -12.90 -10.53
N ASN A 11 -9.98 -14.06 -9.89
CA ASN A 11 -10.35 -15.40 -10.38
C ASN A 11 -9.58 -16.45 -9.58
N MET A 12 -10.21 -17.03 -8.55
CA MET A 12 -9.65 -18.19 -7.87
C MET A 12 -10.73 -19.24 -7.62
N LYS A 13 -10.37 -20.47 -7.96
CA LYS A 13 -10.95 -21.79 -7.61
C LYS A 13 -11.76 -22.48 -8.71
N GLY A 14 -11.10 -23.49 -9.32
CA GLY A 14 -11.76 -24.77 -9.59
C GLY A 14 -12.03 -25.47 -8.26
N THR A 15 -13.27 -25.85 -8.04
CA THR A 15 -13.80 -26.37 -6.76
C THR A 15 -13.66 -27.89 -6.68
N THR A 16 -12.88 -28.37 -5.72
CA THR A 16 -13.03 -29.72 -5.15
C THR A 16 -13.26 -29.55 -3.64
N GLN A 17 -14.38 -30.05 -3.11
CA GLN A 17 -14.76 -29.89 -1.71
C GLN A 17 -13.93 -30.80 -0.78
N MET A 18 -13.54 -30.28 0.39
CA MET A 18 -12.71 -30.94 1.41
C MET A 18 -13.32 -32.21 2.02
N SER A 19 -14.63 -32.44 1.86
CA SER A 19 -15.34 -33.59 2.42
C SER A 19 -14.95 -34.92 1.77
N ASP A 20 -14.40 -34.89 0.55
CA ASP A 20 -14.34 -36.05 -0.34
C ASP A 20 -12.96 -36.73 -0.39
N LEU A 21 -12.01 -36.35 0.49
CA LEU A 21 -10.63 -36.85 0.46
C LEU A 21 -10.28 -37.79 1.63
N PRO A 22 -9.54 -38.90 1.38
CA PRO A 22 -9.17 -39.89 2.39
C PRO A 22 -8.20 -39.32 3.45
N ALA A 23 -8.24 -39.87 4.68
CA ALA A 23 -7.57 -39.33 5.86
C ALA A 23 -6.05 -39.07 5.74
N ARG A 24 -5.31 -39.86 4.94
CA ARG A 24 -3.88 -39.62 4.65
C ARG A 24 -3.62 -38.32 3.84
N ASN A 25 -4.59 -37.86 3.05
CA ASN A 25 -4.51 -36.57 2.35
C ASN A 25 -4.85 -35.38 3.26
N LYS A 26 -5.54 -35.61 4.39
CA LYS A 26 -5.86 -34.52 5.33
C LYS A 26 -4.62 -34.05 6.10
N GLU A 27 -3.73 -34.96 6.50
CA GLU A 27 -2.44 -34.59 7.14
C GLU A 27 -1.48 -33.86 6.18
N ALA A 28 -1.46 -34.27 4.91
CA ALA A 28 -0.72 -33.60 3.84
C ALA A 28 -1.37 -32.28 3.36
N LEU A 29 -2.61 -31.96 3.75
CA LEU A 29 -3.20 -30.63 3.60
C LEU A 29 -3.02 -29.77 4.85
N ASN A 30 -2.97 -30.37 6.05
CA ASN A 30 -2.89 -29.64 7.32
C ASN A 30 -1.60 -28.83 7.46
N TRP A 31 -0.49 -29.26 6.83
CA TRP A 31 0.76 -28.49 6.84
C TRP A 31 0.72 -27.23 5.97
N ARG A 32 -0.20 -27.14 4.99
CA ARG A 32 -0.24 -26.05 4.01
C ARG A 32 -0.92 -24.79 4.51
N SER A 33 -1.61 -24.84 5.65
CA SER A 33 -2.43 -23.73 6.14
C SER A 33 -1.81 -22.94 7.30
N ASP A 34 -0.66 -23.37 7.83
CA ASP A 34 -0.02 -22.75 9.00
C ASP A 34 1.09 -21.75 8.61
N PHE A 35 0.92 -21.03 7.51
CA PHE A 35 1.87 -19.99 7.08
C PHE A 35 1.35 -18.59 7.38
N VAL A 36 2.23 -17.71 7.84
CA VAL A 36 2.00 -16.27 7.89
C VAL A 36 2.94 -15.56 6.94
N VAL A 37 2.41 -14.67 6.09
CA VAL A 37 3.23 -13.76 5.30
C VAL A 37 3.37 -12.45 6.07
N MET A 38 4.59 -12.05 6.40
CA MET A 38 4.90 -10.82 7.12
C MET A 38 5.60 -9.86 6.18
N LYS A 39 4.92 -8.76 5.83
CA LYS A 39 5.49 -7.68 5.04
C LYS A 39 5.99 -6.58 5.96
N PHE A 40 7.23 -6.12 5.76
CA PHE A 40 7.78 -4.96 6.46
C PHE A 40 8.01 -3.79 5.50
N GLY A 41 7.43 -2.63 5.82
CA GLY A 41 7.66 -1.39 5.07
C GLY A 41 9.04 -0.79 5.33
N GLY A 42 9.43 0.21 4.53
CA GLY A 42 10.78 0.79 4.61
C GLY A 42 11.14 1.39 5.98
N THR A 43 10.19 2.01 6.67
CA THR A 43 10.35 2.51 8.06
C THR A 43 10.53 1.38 9.07
N SER A 44 9.98 0.20 8.80
CA SER A 44 10.16 -0.99 9.65
C SER A 44 11.56 -1.60 9.53
N VAL A 45 12.33 -1.22 8.49
CA VAL A 45 13.69 -1.69 8.25
C VAL A 45 14.66 -0.52 8.01
N GLU A 46 14.37 0.66 8.54
CA GLU A 46 15.11 1.89 8.21
C GLU A 46 16.58 1.91 8.66
N ASP A 47 16.88 1.17 9.74
CA ASP A 47 18.18 1.11 10.40
C ASP A 47 18.40 -0.25 11.13
N ALA A 48 19.56 -0.39 11.79
CA ALA A 48 19.90 -1.60 12.52
C ALA A 48 18.98 -1.89 13.71
N ALA A 49 18.49 -0.86 14.43
CA ALA A 49 17.57 -1.04 15.53
C ALA A 49 16.20 -1.56 15.04
N ALA A 50 15.72 -1.05 13.91
CA ALA A 50 14.51 -1.51 13.23
C ALA A 50 14.65 -2.95 12.78
N ILE A 51 15.77 -3.32 12.14
CA ILE A 51 16.03 -4.70 11.73
C ILE A 51 16.09 -5.65 12.93
N ARG A 52 16.71 -5.25 14.06
CA ARG A 52 16.69 -6.07 15.29
C ARG A 52 15.26 -6.29 15.81
N ARG A 53 14.40 -5.27 15.77
CA ARG A 53 12.96 -5.39 16.11
C ARG A 53 12.28 -6.39 15.17
N VAL A 54 12.46 -6.27 13.85
CA VAL A 54 11.92 -7.20 12.85
C VAL A 54 12.36 -8.65 13.12
N SER A 55 13.64 -8.88 13.42
CA SER A 55 14.15 -10.21 13.79
C SER A 55 13.45 -10.79 15.03
N GLN A 56 13.08 -9.96 16.00
CA GLN A 56 12.31 -10.43 17.17
C GLN A 56 10.85 -10.76 16.80
N LEU A 57 10.22 -9.92 15.97
CA LEU A 57 8.84 -10.13 15.51
C LEU A 57 8.70 -11.45 14.73
N VAL A 58 9.58 -11.67 13.76
CA VAL A 58 9.60 -12.90 12.95
C VAL A 58 9.85 -14.13 13.83
N ARG A 59 10.75 -14.02 14.82
CA ARG A 59 11.02 -15.10 15.78
C ARG A 59 9.79 -15.49 16.60
N ARG A 60 9.00 -14.51 17.06
CA ARG A 60 7.74 -14.77 17.77
C ARG A 60 6.73 -15.52 16.91
N GLN A 61 6.79 -15.35 15.59
CA GLN A 61 5.90 -16.02 14.63
C GLN A 61 6.43 -17.36 14.09
N ARG A 62 7.60 -17.86 14.55
CA ARG A 62 8.22 -19.09 14.00
C ARG A 62 7.28 -20.30 13.97
N ARG A 63 6.36 -20.41 14.94
CA ARG A 63 5.35 -21.49 14.98
C ARG A 63 4.39 -21.49 13.78
N TYR A 64 4.20 -20.34 13.14
CA TYR A 64 3.38 -20.14 11.94
C TYR A 64 4.22 -20.03 10.67
N ARG A 65 5.45 -20.57 10.68
CA ARG A 65 6.33 -20.71 9.50
C ARG A 65 6.36 -19.43 8.64
N PRO A 66 6.91 -18.33 9.20
CA PRO A 66 6.78 -17.02 8.60
C PRO A 66 7.52 -16.95 7.27
N ILE A 67 6.91 -16.25 6.31
CA ILE A 67 7.52 -15.81 5.06
C ILE A 67 7.65 -14.30 5.12
N VAL A 68 8.84 -13.78 4.86
CA VAL A 68 9.13 -12.35 5.01
C VAL A 68 9.22 -11.68 3.64
N VAL A 69 8.44 -10.62 3.46
CA VAL A 69 8.50 -9.72 2.31
C VAL A 69 8.96 -8.35 2.80
N VAL A 70 9.95 -7.73 2.16
CA VAL A 70 10.50 -6.46 2.63
C VAL A 70 10.60 -5.43 1.50
N SER A 71 10.24 -4.18 1.82
CA SER A 71 10.51 -3.03 0.94
C SER A 71 11.97 -2.59 1.04
N ALA A 72 12.43 -1.71 0.15
CA ALA A 72 13.71 -1.02 0.34
C ALA A 72 13.75 -0.29 1.71
N LEU A 73 14.95 -0.02 2.25
CA LEU A 73 15.06 0.78 3.48
C LEU A 73 14.39 2.15 3.28
N ALA A 74 13.91 2.77 4.35
CA ALA A 74 13.24 4.07 4.29
C ALA A 74 13.99 5.07 3.39
N GLU A 75 13.25 5.75 2.51
CA GLU A 75 13.74 6.73 1.51
C GLU A 75 14.63 6.20 0.37
N VAL A 76 15.06 4.93 0.39
CA VAL A 76 15.96 4.40 -0.66
C VAL A 76 15.31 4.45 -2.04
N THR A 77 14.05 4.05 -2.17
CA THR A 77 13.33 4.09 -3.45
C THR A 77 13.21 5.52 -3.99
N ASP A 78 12.91 6.50 -3.12
CA ASP A 78 12.81 7.91 -3.52
C ASP A 78 14.16 8.48 -3.96
N GLN A 79 15.24 8.10 -3.27
CA GLN A 79 16.60 8.46 -3.65
C GLN A 79 17.00 7.80 -4.97
N LEU A 80 16.61 6.55 -5.24
CA LEU A 80 16.84 5.89 -6.53
C LEU A 80 16.04 6.56 -7.66
N VAL A 81 14.77 6.92 -7.43
CA VAL A 81 13.99 7.71 -8.40
C VAL A 81 14.69 9.03 -8.71
N THR A 82 15.19 9.71 -7.69
CA THR A 82 15.93 10.97 -7.83
C THR A 82 17.23 10.77 -8.61
N ALA A 83 18.00 9.73 -8.31
CA ALA A 83 19.23 9.41 -9.03
C ALA A 83 18.98 9.10 -10.51
N GLY A 84 17.95 8.30 -10.83
CA GLY A 84 17.58 7.98 -12.20
C GLY A 84 17.12 9.22 -12.99
N LYS A 85 16.32 10.11 -12.38
CA LYS A 85 15.92 11.39 -13.00
C LYS A 85 17.12 12.32 -13.23
N SER A 86 17.98 12.47 -12.22
CA SER A 86 19.22 13.26 -12.36
C SER A 86 20.12 12.72 -13.47
N ALA A 87 20.24 11.40 -13.60
CA ALA A 87 20.99 10.79 -14.70
C ALA A 87 20.38 11.13 -16.06
N ALA A 88 19.05 11.04 -16.20
CA ALA A 88 18.34 11.37 -17.45
C ALA A 88 18.50 12.86 -17.84
N GLU A 89 18.65 13.75 -16.86
CA GLU A 89 18.96 15.17 -17.05
C GLU A 89 20.46 15.45 -17.35
N GLY A 90 21.28 14.41 -17.53
CA GLY A 90 22.72 14.52 -17.78
C GLY A 90 23.57 14.82 -16.54
N LYS A 91 22.97 14.88 -15.34
CA LYS A 91 23.66 15.16 -14.07
C LYS A 91 24.26 13.88 -13.46
N ARG A 92 25.14 13.23 -14.22
CA ARG A 92 25.71 11.91 -13.91
C ARG A 92 26.41 11.84 -12.55
N GLU A 93 27.25 12.83 -12.22
CA GLU A 93 28.00 12.81 -10.97
C GLU A 93 27.09 12.96 -9.74
N SER A 94 26.08 13.83 -9.81
CA SER A 94 25.07 13.95 -8.74
C SER A 94 24.30 12.64 -8.52
N ALA A 95 23.96 11.92 -9.60
CA ALA A 95 23.30 10.62 -9.50
C ALA A 95 24.21 9.56 -8.85
N LYS A 96 25.51 9.54 -9.19
CA LYS A 96 26.49 8.63 -8.57
C LYS A 96 26.73 8.94 -7.10
N GLU A 97 26.77 10.21 -6.72
CA GLU A 97 26.89 10.62 -5.31
C GLU A 97 25.71 10.12 -4.46
N ILE A 98 24.50 10.11 -5.02
CA ILE A 98 23.33 9.50 -4.35
C ILE A 98 23.58 8.01 -4.11
N LEU A 99 24.06 7.27 -5.13
CA LEU A 99 24.35 5.84 -4.99
C LEU A 99 25.43 5.57 -3.96
N GLU A 100 26.47 6.41 -3.89
CA GLU A 100 27.55 6.24 -2.92
C GLU A 100 27.06 6.44 -1.48
N ARG A 101 26.19 7.44 -1.24
CA ARG A 101 25.54 7.59 0.07
C ARG A 101 24.67 6.39 0.42
N LEU A 102 23.92 5.86 -0.54
CA LEU A 102 23.13 4.64 -0.35
C LEU A 102 24.02 3.45 -0.01
N ARG A 103 25.13 3.27 -0.73
CA ARG A 103 26.13 2.22 -0.51
C ARG A 103 26.70 2.27 0.91
N GLN A 104 27.12 3.46 1.33
CA GLN A 104 27.67 3.69 2.66
C GLN A 104 26.63 3.39 3.75
N ARG A 105 25.40 3.89 3.62
CA ARG A 105 24.32 3.62 4.57
C ARG A 105 24.05 2.12 4.75
N HIS A 106 24.00 1.35 3.65
CA HIS A 106 23.79 -0.10 3.74
C HIS A 106 24.96 -0.81 4.42
N ALA A 107 26.20 -0.37 4.17
CA ALA A 107 27.39 -0.92 4.81
C ALA A 107 27.44 -0.61 6.31
N GLU A 108 27.02 0.58 6.74
CA GLU A 108 26.93 0.99 8.15
C GLU A 108 25.89 0.17 8.90
N VAL A 109 24.68 0.06 8.36
CA VAL A 109 23.61 -0.77 8.96
C VAL A 109 24.06 -2.23 9.05
N ALA A 110 24.73 -2.75 8.03
CA ALA A 110 25.29 -4.10 8.07
C ALA A 110 26.35 -4.26 9.17
N ALA A 111 27.23 -3.26 9.36
CA ALA A 111 28.32 -3.34 10.32
C ALA A 111 27.82 -3.41 11.77
N GLU A 112 26.69 -2.75 12.06
CA GLU A 112 26.05 -2.82 13.37
C GLU A 112 25.39 -4.17 13.67
N LEU A 113 25.01 -4.92 12.63
CA LEU A 113 24.22 -6.14 12.74
C LEU A 113 25.04 -7.43 12.68
N LEU A 114 26.21 -7.38 12.06
CA LEU A 114 26.95 -8.56 11.62
C LEU A 114 28.35 -8.62 12.21
N SER A 115 28.92 -9.82 12.30
CA SER A 115 30.35 -9.98 12.56
C SER A 115 31.18 -9.45 11.38
N ALA A 116 32.48 -9.23 11.57
CA ALA A 116 33.36 -8.70 10.54
C ALA A 116 33.40 -9.57 9.26
N ASP A 117 33.37 -10.89 9.40
CA ASP A 117 33.39 -11.81 8.26
C ASP A 117 32.05 -11.83 7.50
N GLU A 118 30.94 -11.85 8.22
CA GLU A 118 29.59 -11.77 7.65
C GLU A 118 29.35 -10.43 6.95
N HIS A 119 29.80 -9.33 7.59
CA HIS A 119 29.76 -7.99 7.02
C HIS A 119 30.51 -7.90 5.70
N LYS A 120 31.75 -8.41 5.66
CA LYS A 120 32.56 -8.47 4.44
C LYS A 120 31.89 -9.29 3.34
N SER A 121 31.32 -10.44 3.69
CA SER A 121 30.60 -11.32 2.77
C SER A 121 29.36 -10.62 2.17
N LEU A 122 28.55 -9.97 3.01
CA LEU A 122 27.39 -9.22 2.56
C LEU A 122 27.79 -8.03 1.68
N CYS A 123 28.75 -7.21 2.12
CA CYS A 123 29.21 -6.04 1.36
C CYS A 123 29.70 -6.44 -0.04
N SER A 124 30.40 -7.56 -0.18
CA SER A 124 30.80 -8.08 -1.50
C SER A 124 29.60 -8.44 -2.39
N GLN A 125 28.50 -8.93 -1.82
CA GLN A 125 27.27 -9.20 -2.58
C GLN A 125 26.53 -7.91 -2.96
N LEU A 126 26.44 -6.94 -2.04
CA LEU A 126 25.79 -5.65 -2.30
C LEU A 126 26.57 -4.83 -3.34
N GLU A 127 27.90 -4.91 -3.33
CA GLU A 127 28.77 -4.20 -4.27
C GLU A 127 28.44 -4.52 -5.73
N ARG A 128 28.10 -5.78 -6.05
CA ARG A 128 27.67 -6.17 -7.40
C ARG A 128 26.39 -5.46 -7.84
N ALA A 129 25.45 -5.25 -6.91
CA ALA A 129 24.22 -4.51 -7.19
C ALA A 129 24.50 -3.01 -7.38
N PHE A 130 25.41 -2.43 -6.59
CA PHE A 130 25.84 -1.03 -6.78
C PHE A 130 26.59 -0.82 -8.10
N GLN A 131 27.44 -1.75 -8.51
CA GLN A 131 28.08 -1.71 -9.84
C GLN A 131 27.05 -1.74 -10.98
N LEU A 132 25.99 -2.52 -10.82
CA LEU A 132 24.88 -2.53 -11.77
C LEU A 132 24.12 -1.19 -11.77
N LEU A 133 23.83 -0.63 -10.59
CA LEU A 133 23.22 0.71 -10.49
C LEU A 133 24.08 1.78 -11.19
N HIS A 134 25.41 1.76 -11.01
CA HIS A 134 26.31 2.67 -11.73
C HIS A 134 26.26 2.46 -13.24
N THR A 135 26.28 1.21 -13.70
CA THR A 135 26.15 0.88 -15.13
C THR A 135 24.82 1.40 -15.71
N LEU A 136 23.73 1.28 -14.95
CA LEU A 136 22.42 1.78 -15.38
C LEU A 136 22.37 3.31 -15.38
N ILE A 137 22.99 4.01 -14.41
CA ILE A 137 23.13 5.48 -14.46
C ILE A 137 23.81 5.90 -15.77
N ASP A 138 24.87 5.21 -16.16
CA ASP A 138 25.63 5.53 -17.36
C ASP A 138 24.77 5.35 -18.62
N SER A 139 23.98 4.28 -18.68
CA SER A 139 23.01 4.04 -19.75
C SER A 139 21.92 5.11 -19.78
N ILE A 140 21.31 5.44 -18.64
CA ILE A 140 20.24 6.45 -18.53
C ILE A 140 20.76 7.82 -18.99
N ALA A 141 21.98 8.18 -18.59
CA ALA A 141 22.60 9.45 -18.97
C ALA A 141 22.96 9.51 -20.46
N ALA A 142 23.37 8.39 -21.06
CA ALA A 142 23.62 8.30 -22.48
C ALA A 142 22.32 8.40 -23.31
N ASP A 143 21.25 7.76 -22.82
CA ASP A 143 19.93 7.77 -23.48
C ASP A 143 19.17 9.09 -23.27
N GLY A 144 19.48 9.85 -22.21
CA GLY A 144 18.76 11.08 -21.84
C GLY A 144 17.33 10.83 -21.34
N GLN A 145 17.00 9.58 -21.00
CA GLN A 145 15.66 9.18 -20.58
C GLN A 145 15.73 8.08 -19.52
N PHE A 146 14.85 8.18 -18.52
CA PHE A 146 14.67 7.10 -17.54
C PHE A 146 13.55 6.17 -18.02
N ALA A 147 13.83 5.34 -19.03
CA ALA A 147 12.79 4.53 -19.69
C ALA A 147 12.16 3.48 -18.74
N PRO A 148 10.86 3.12 -18.89
CA PRO A 148 10.14 2.22 -17.97
C PRO A 148 10.86 0.90 -17.64
N ARG A 149 11.41 0.23 -18.66
CA ARG A 149 12.18 -1.02 -18.46
C ARG A 149 13.42 -0.82 -17.59
N VAL A 150 14.11 0.31 -17.76
CA VAL A 150 15.29 0.66 -16.97
C VAL A 150 14.88 1.07 -15.56
N GLN A 151 13.76 1.79 -15.41
CA GLN A 151 13.18 2.10 -14.09
C GLN A 151 12.93 0.84 -13.27
N ASP A 152 12.29 -0.18 -13.86
CA ASP A 152 12.00 -1.42 -13.14
C ASP A 152 13.25 -2.10 -12.60
N HIS A 153 14.29 -2.20 -13.44
CA HIS A 153 15.55 -2.78 -13.03
C HIS A 153 16.25 -1.92 -11.97
N PHE A 154 16.29 -0.61 -12.16
CA PHE A 154 16.99 0.32 -11.28
C PHE A 154 16.34 0.39 -9.90
N LEU A 155 15.02 0.58 -9.86
CA LEU A 155 14.26 0.74 -8.62
C LEU A 155 14.17 -0.57 -7.84
N GLY A 156 13.98 -1.70 -8.52
CA GLY A 156 13.88 -3.01 -7.88
C GLY A 156 15.14 -3.47 -7.15
N LEU A 157 16.29 -2.84 -7.40
CA LEU A 157 17.52 -3.10 -6.66
C LEU A 157 17.44 -2.62 -5.20
N GLY A 158 16.56 -1.68 -4.85
CA GLY A 158 16.33 -1.29 -3.46
C GLY A 158 15.83 -2.45 -2.58
N GLU A 159 14.85 -3.20 -3.07
CA GLU A 159 14.31 -4.40 -2.41
C GLU A 159 15.30 -5.58 -2.44
N PHE A 160 16.14 -5.67 -3.47
CA PHE A 160 17.24 -6.63 -3.49
C PHE A 160 18.24 -6.38 -2.35
N LEU A 161 18.69 -5.13 -2.18
CA LEU A 161 19.68 -4.75 -1.16
C LEU A 161 19.14 -5.00 0.25
N SER A 162 17.91 -4.55 0.53
CA SER A 162 17.27 -4.70 1.84
C SER A 162 16.95 -6.16 2.19
N SER A 163 16.43 -6.96 1.26
CA SER A 163 16.15 -8.39 1.50
C SER A 163 17.43 -9.20 1.76
N LYS A 164 18.53 -8.88 1.07
CA LYS A 164 19.85 -9.48 1.34
C LYS A 164 20.36 -9.13 2.73
N LEU A 165 20.38 -7.83 3.07
CA LEU A 165 20.77 -7.35 4.39
C LEU A 165 19.97 -8.03 5.51
N LEU A 166 18.64 -8.08 5.36
CA LEU A 166 17.74 -8.68 6.35
C LEU A 166 17.98 -10.18 6.52
N SER A 167 18.24 -10.91 5.42
CA SER A 167 18.54 -12.34 5.48
C SER A 167 19.83 -12.65 6.28
N PHE A 168 20.86 -11.82 6.12
CA PHE A 168 22.09 -11.92 6.91
C PHE A 168 21.85 -11.58 8.38
N ALA A 169 21.10 -10.51 8.64
CA ALA A 169 20.75 -10.11 10.00
C ALA A 169 19.92 -11.18 10.74
N PHE A 170 19.04 -11.88 10.03
CA PHE A 170 18.30 -13.02 10.58
C PHE A 170 19.25 -14.14 10.98
N LEU A 171 20.15 -14.55 10.08
CA LEU A 171 21.14 -15.59 10.37
C LEU A 171 22.02 -15.23 11.57
N ALA A 172 22.56 -14.00 11.62
CA ALA A 172 23.36 -13.51 12.74
C ALA A 172 22.57 -13.48 14.07
N SER A 173 21.24 -13.33 14.01
CA SER A 173 20.37 -13.37 15.18
C SER A 173 19.87 -14.77 15.58
N GLY A 174 20.33 -15.82 14.88
CA GLY A 174 19.95 -17.22 15.13
C GLY A 174 18.65 -17.67 14.45
N LEU A 175 18.12 -16.87 13.51
CA LEU A 175 17.00 -17.29 12.65
C LEU A 175 17.55 -17.92 11.38
N GLU A 176 17.19 -19.18 11.12
CA GLU A 176 17.57 -19.89 9.90
C GLU A 176 16.84 -19.30 8.67
N ALA A 177 17.36 -18.20 8.14
CA ALA A 177 16.78 -17.51 7.00
C ALA A 177 17.38 -18.00 5.67
N ALA A 178 16.56 -17.96 4.62
CA ALA A 178 16.98 -18.17 3.25
C ALA A 178 16.55 -16.97 2.41
N TRP A 179 17.52 -16.26 1.84
CA TRP A 179 17.22 -15.22 0.87
C TRP A 179 16.67 -15.85 -0.41
N VAL A 180 15.59 -15.28 -0.93
CA VAL A 180 14.94 -15.68 -2.17
C VAL A 180 14.78 -14.46 -3.07
N ASP A 181 15.21 -14.59 -4.32
CA ASP A 181 14.99 -13.57 -5.33
C ASP A 181 13.52 -13.60 -5.77
N ALA A 182 12.75 -12.55 -5.45
CA ALA A 182 11.34 -12.47 -5.79
C ALA A 182 11.08 -12.53 -7.31
N ARG A 183 12.07 -12.16 -8.14
CA ARG A 183 11.98 -12.27 -9.60
C ARG A 183 11.88 -13.72 -10.08
N GLN A 184 12.35 -14.67 -9.28
CA GLN A 184 12.22 -16.12 -9.56
C GLN A 184 10.85 -16.67 -9.15
N CYS A 185 10.08 -15.89 -8.37
CA CYS A 185 8.77 -16.28 -7.82
C CYS A 185 7.61 -15.59 -8.56
N ILE A 186 7.69 -14.26 -8.72
CA ILE A 186 6.61 -13.43 -9.27
C ILE A 186 6.88 -13.21 -10.75
N ILE A 187 6.14 -13.93 -11.59
CA ILE A 187 6.23 -13.81 -13.06
C ILE A 187 5.12 -12.89 -13.54
N THR A 188 5.46 -11.96 -14.42
CA THR A 188 4.60 -10.85 -14.84
C THR A 188 4.56 -10.69 -16.36
N ASP A 189 3.59 -9.92 -16.84
CA ASP A 189 3.65 -9.36 -18.19
C ASP A 189 4.78 -8.31 -18.33
N ALA A 190 4.95 -7.77 -19.54
CA ALA A 190 5.96 -6.75 -19.83
C ALA A 190 5.43 -5.31 -19.66
N ALA A 191 4.34 -5.11 -18.92
CA ALA A 191 3.79 -3.78 -18.66
C ALA A 191 4.63 -3.06 -17.59
N HIS A 192 5.88 -2.75 -17.92
CA HIS A 192 6.88 -2.15 -17.03
C HIS A 192 6.32 -0.99 -16.20
N THR A 193 6.79 -0.85 -14.96
CA THR A 193 6.33 0.08 -13.90
C THR A 193 4.95 -0.23 -13.30
N ARG A 194 4.17 -1.12 -13.91
CA ARG A 194 2.82 -1.50 -13.49
C ARG A 194 2.48 -2.94 -13.89
N ALA A 195 3.48 -3.82 -13.80
CA ALA A 195 3.39 -5.15 -14.38
C ALA A 195 2.34 -6.00 -13.63
N THR A 196 1.57 -6.77 -14.40
CA THR A 196 0.52 -7.63 -13.82
C THR A 196 1.06 -9.05 -13.65
N PRO A 197 0.88 -9.69 -12.47
CA PRO A 197 1.26 -11.08 -12.28
C PRO A 197 0.54 -12.03 -13.25
N LEU A 198 1.31 -12.93 -13.85
CA LEU A 198 0.81 -14.10 -14.56
C LEU A 198 0.51 -15.17 -13.49
N TRP A 199 -0.75 -15.20 -13.04
CA TRP A 199 -1.15 -15.90 -11.81
C TRP A 199 -0.81 -17.39 -11.77
N GLU A 200 -1.09 -18.14 -12.85
CA GLU A 200 -0.81 -19.58 -12.87
C GLU A 200 0.70 -19.87 -12.72
N GLU A 201 1.53 -19.20 -13.51
CA GLU A 201 2.99 -19.34 -13.45
C GLU A 201 3.55 -18.84 -12.12
N THR A 202 3.05 -17.70 -11.62
CA THR A 202 3.45 -17.13 -10.34
C THR A 202 3.15 -18.09 -9.19
N ASN A 203 1.94 -18.66 -9.15
CA ASN A 203 1.56 -19.61 -8.11
C ASN A 203 2.47 -20.84 -8.12
N GLN A 204 2.69 -21.43 -9.30
CA GLN A 204 3.59 -22.58 -9.46
C GLN A 204 5.03 -22.26 -9.01
N ARG A 205 5.55 -21.09 -9.40
CA ARG A 205 6.91 -20.65 -9.04
C ARG A 205 7.04 -20.40 -7.54
N VAL A 206 6.12 -19.63 -6.95
CA VAL A 206 6.07 -19.38 -5.51
C VAL A 206 6.05 -20.70 -4.72
N GLU A 207 5.18 -21.64 -5.10
CA GLU A 207 5.15 -22.96 -4.46
C GLU A 207 6.47 -23.71 -4.61
N SER A 208 7.01 -23.79 -5.83
CA SER A 208 8.24 -24.55 -6.11
C SER A 208 9.48 -24.01 -5.39
N VAL A 209 9.54 -22.70 -5.15
CA VAL A 209 10.70 -22.03 -4.54
C VAL A 209 10.55 -21.97 -3.01
N LEU A 210 9.36 -21.63 -2.51
CA LEU A 210 9.18 -21.34 -1.07
C LEU A 210 8.85 -22.58 -0.25
N LEU A 211 8.08 -23.54 -0.79
CA LEU A 211 7.68 -24.73 -0.01
C LEU A 211 8.87 -25.57 0.47
N PRO A 212 9.93 -25.84 -0.32
CA PRO A 212 11.09 -26.60 0.16
C PRO A 212 11.82 -25.92 1.33
N LEU A 213 11.87 -24.59 1.33
CA LEU A 213 12.49 -23.82 2.42
C LEU A 213 11.66 -23.92 3.70
N LEU A 214 10.34 -23.78 3.58
CA LEU A 214 9.41 -23.89 4.69
C LEU A 214 9.40 -25.31 5.29
N GLN A 215 9.51 -26.35 4.45
CA GLN A 215 9.60 -27.74 4.88
C GLN A 215 10.87 -28.04 5.68
N THR A 216 11.96 -27.34 5.40
CA THR A 216 13.23 -27.45 6.15
C THR A 216 13.29 -26.50 7.35
N GLY A 217 12.18 -25.84 7.69
CA GLY A 217 12.09 -24.93 8.85
C GLY A 217 12.78 -23.58 8.66
N ARG A 218 13.22 -23.28 7.43
CA ARG A 218 13.85 -22.00 7.08
C ARG A 218 12.82 -20.91 6.87
N VAL A 219 13.19 -19.68 7.19
CA VAL A 219 12.38 -18.46 6.96
C VAL A 219 12.76 -17.86 5.60
N PRO A 220 11.90 -17.91 4.57
CA PRO A 220 12.18 -17.26 3.31
C PRO A 220 12.13 -15.73 3.47
N VAL A 221 13.09 -15.02 2.88
CA VAL A 221 13.16 -13.55 2.88
C VAL A 221 13.24 -13.05 1.45
N LEU A 222 12.23 -12.29 1.03
CA LEU A 222 12.04 -11.79 -0.33
C LEU A 222 11.97 -10.27 -0.36
N GLY A 223 12.51 -9.67 -1.42
CA GLY A 223 12.16 -8.30 -1.77
C GLY A 223 10.74 -8.22 -2.30
N GLY A 224 9.93 -7.28 -1.80
CA GLY A 224 8.63 -6.96 -2.39
C GLY A 224 8.78 -6.15 -3.68
N PHE A 225 7.66 -5.64 -4.23
CA PHE A 225 7.61 -4.69 -5.35
C PHE A 225 8.09 -5.22 -6.71
N VAL A 226 8.96 -6.20 -6.75
CA VAL A 226 9.66 -6.69 -7.94
C VAL A 226 9.12 -8.02 -8.46
N GLY A 227 9.14 -8.18 -9.78
CA GLY A 227 8.89 -9.42 -10.48
C GLY A 227 9.81 -9.56 -11.68
N SER A 228 9.54 -10.53 -12.55
CA SER A 228 10.17 -10.58 -13.86
C SER A 228 9.24 -11.06 -14.95
N THR A 229 9.54 -10.74 -16.20
CA THR A 229 8.91 -11.39 -17.35
C THR A 229 9.36 -12.84 -17.45
N ARG A 230 8.69 -13.63 -18.31
CA ARG A 230 9.11 -15.02 -18.62
C ARG A 230 10.56 -15.13 -19.08
N ASP A 231 11.09 -14.09 -19.73
CA ASP A 231 12.46 -14.03 -20.22
C ASP A 231 13.46 -13.54 -19.14
N GLY A 232 12.99 -13.36 -17.89
CA GLY A 232 13.81 -12.91 -16.77
C GLY A 232 14.11 -11.41 -16.78
N ILE A 233 13.39 -10.61 -17.57
CA ILE A 233 13.55 -9.15 -17.55
C ILE A 233 12.89 -8.61 -16.28
N PRO A 234 13.60 -7.82 -15.44
CA PRO A 234 13.01 -7.26 -14.23
C PRO A 234 11.79 -6.39 -14.51
N THR A 235 10.78 -6.53 -13.67
CA THR A 235 9.56 -5.71 -13.68
C THR A 235 9.25 -5.21 -12.28
N THR A 236 8.41 -4.17 -12.19
CA THR A 236 7.85 -3.73 -10.91
C THR A 236 6.33 -3.71 -10.96
N LEU A 237 5.71 -3.97 -9.80
CA LEU A 237 4.27 -4.11 -9.63
C LEU A 237 3.55 -2.77 -9.43
N GLY A 238 4.26 -1.66 -9.55
CA GLY A 238 3.73 -0.32 -9.30
C GLY A 238 3.59 0.04 -7.81
N ARG A 239 2.83 1.11 -7.54
CA ARG A 239 2.70 1.69 -6.20
C ARG A 239 2.04 0.71 -5.23
N GLY A 240 2.61 0.58 -4.02
CA GLY A 240 2.16 -0.42 -3.05
C GLY A 240 2.59 -1.85 -3.40
N GLY A 241 3.50 -2.01 -4.37
CA GLY A 241 3.88 -3.32 -4.90
C GLY A 241 4.46 -4.30 -3.86
N SER A 242 5.03 -3.83 -2.75
CA SER A 242 5.47 -4.71 -1.65
C SER A 242 4.30 -5.33 -0.88
N ASP A 243 3.24 -4.56 -0.60
CA ASP A 243 2.02 -5.09 0.02
C ASP A 243 1.32 -6.07 -0.95
N PHE A 244 1.30 -5.71 -2.24
CA PHE A 244 0.78 -6.60 -3.27
C PHE A 244 1.61 -7.88 -3.41
N SER A 245 2.94 -7.82 -3.29
CA SER A 245 3.81 -9.02 -3.27
C SER A 245 3.46 -9.95 -2.12
N ALA A 246 3.18 -9.41 -0.94
CA ALA A 246 2.76 -10.20 0.22
C ALA A 246 1.39 -10.86 -0.02
N ALA A 247 0.45 -10.14 -0.65
CA ALA A 247 -0.83 -10.70 -1.07
C ALA A 247 -0.69 -11.82 -2.11
N ILE A 248 0.18 -11.64 -3.12
CA ILE A 248 0.48 -12.64 -4.15
C ILE A 248 1.02 -13.92 -3.49
N VAL A 249 2.05 -13.80 -2.63
CA VAL A 249 2.65 -14.94 -1.94
C VAL A 249 1.65 -15.61 -1.01
N GLY A 250 0.88 -14.81 -0.26
CA GLY A 250 -0.15 -15.31 0.65
C GLY A 250 -1.23 -16.10 -0.09
N ALA A 251 -1.71 -15.58 -1.21
CA ALA A 251 -2.73 -16.24 -2.02
C ALA A 251 -2.21 -17.50 -2.71
N ALA A 252 -0.99 -17.46 -3.25
CA ALA A 252 -0.36 -18.62 -3.91
C ALA A 252 -0.17 -19.81 -2.96
N LEU A 253 0.13 -19.55 -1.67
CA LEU A 253 0.39 -20.61 -0.69
C LEU A 253 -0.81 -20.93 0.21
N GLY A 254 -1.92 -20.19 0.10
CA GLY A 254 -3.06 -20.33 1.00
C GLY A 254 -2.70 -19.98 2.45
N ALA A 255 -1.98 -18.87 2.65
CA ALA A 255 -1.55 -18.42 3.97
C ALA A 255 -2.72 -18.23 4.93
N GLN A 256 -2.50 -18.53 6.21
CA GLN A 256 -3.48 -18.32 7.28
C GLN A 256 -3.88 -16.85 7.39
N ARG A 257 -2.89 -15.97 7.22
CA ARG A 257 -3.02 -14.53 7.26
C ARG A 257 -1.83 -13.83 6.63
N ILE A 258 -2.03 -12.56 6.29
CA ILE A 258 -0.98 -11.64 5.88
C ILE A 258 -0.86 -10.55 6.95
N GLU A 259 0.34 -10.24 7.40
CA GLU A 259 0.63 -9.16 8.34
C GLU A 259 1.43 -8.07 7.62
N ILE A 260 0.84 -6.88 7.50
CA ILE A 260 1.46 -5.67 6.97
C ILE A 260 1.98 -4.85 8.15
N TRP A 261 3.29 -4.90 8.36
CA TRP A 261 4.00 -4.16 9.39
C TRP A 261 4.46 -2.80 8.84
N THR A 262 3.97 -1.75 9.50
CA THR A 262 4.16 -0.33 9.16
C THR A 262 4.61 0.43 10.42
N ASP A 263 4.51 1.75 10.41
CA ASP A 263 4.84 2.68 11.49
C ASP A 263 3.62 3.27 12.19
N VAL A 264 2.42 2.86 11.78
CA VAL A 264 1.14 3.22 12.41
C VAL A 264 0.51 2.02 13.10
N ASP A 265 -0.23 2.29 14.18
CA ASP A 265 -0.91 1.29 15.03
C ASP A 265 -2.03 0.53 14.34
N GLY A 266 -2.40 0.92 13.12
CA GLY A 266 -3.41 0.29 12.29
C GLY A 266 -4.06 1.32 11.38
N VAL A 267 -5.25 1.01 10.89
CA VAL A 267 -6.11 1.95 10.18
C VAL A 267 -6.90 2.75 11.22
N MET A 268 -6.85 4.07 11.10
CA MET A 268 -7.53 4.99 12.00
C MET A 268 -8.84 5.50 11.38
N THR A 269 -9.79 5.98 12.19
CA THR A 269 -11.05 6.60 11.73
C THR A 269 -10.81 7.82 10.84
N THR A 270 -9.65 8.48 10.99
CA THR A 270 -9.11 9.53 10.11
C THR A 270 -7.63 9.70 10.42
N ASP A 271 -6.94 10.55 9.67
CA ASP A 271 -5.55 10.93 9.96
C ASP A 271 -5.44 11.59 11.37
N PRO A 272 -4.67 11.03 12.33
CA PRO A 272 -4.52 11.60 13.67
C PRO A 272 -3.95 13.01 13.69
N ASP A 273 -3.20 13.42 12.66
CA ASP A 273 -2.69 14.79 12.54
C ASP A 273 -3.81 15.79 12.20
N LEU A 274 -4.95 15.33 11.65
CA LEU A 274 -6.11 16.16 11.36
C LEU A 274 -7.13 16.16 12.50
N CYS A 275 -7.26 15.05 13.23
CA CYS A 275 -8.19 14.90 14.36
C CYS A 275 -7.52 14.12 15.48
N VAL A 276 -7.22 14.80 16.59
CA VAL A 276 -6.54 14.21 17.76
C VAL A 276 -7.35 13.10 18.46
N ASP A 277 -8.66 13.06 18.23
CA ASP A 277 -9.59 12.06 18.72
C ASP A 277 -9.84 10.93 17.72
N ALA A 278 -9.00 10.82 16.67
CA ALA A 278 -8.99 9.68 15.76
C ALA A 278 -8.75 8.37 16.53
N ARG A 279 -9.55 7.34 16.21
CA ARG A 279 -9.54 6.05 16.92
C ARG A 279 -9.02 4.95 16.01
N LEU A 280 -8.41 3.94 16.61
CA LEU A 280 -8.05 2.71 15.91
C LEU A 280 -9.31 1.97 15.47
N ILE A 281 -9.35 1.57 14.20
CA ILE A 281 -10.37 0.66 13.67
C ILE A 281 -9.84 -0.75 13.88
N GLU A 282 -10.35 -1.49 14.87
CA GLU A 282 -9.85 -2.84 15.15
C GLU A 282 -10.20 -3.84 14.05
N LYS A 283 -11.38 -3.68 13.42
CA LYS A 283 -11.87 -4.59 12.38
C LYS A 283 -12.52 -3.85 11.22
N MET A 284 -12.15 -4.23 10.00
CA MET A 284 -12.79 -3.69 8.80
C MET A 284 -12.98 -4.78 7.74
N SER A 285 -13.88 -4.52 6.80
CA SER A 285 -14.23 -5.43 5.72
C SER A 285 -13.70 -4.95 4.38
N PHE A 286 -13.24 -5.88 3.56
CA PHE A 286 -12.90 -5.67 2.15
C PHE A 286 -13.41 -6.85 1.32
N ASP A 287 -14.30 -6.56 0.37
CA ASP A 287 -15.21 -7.49 -0.32
C ASP A 287 -14.56 -8.52 -1.27
N ARG A 288 -13.27 -8.81 -1.11
CA ARG A 288 -12.50 -9.52 -2.15
C ARG A 288 -11.52 -10.58 -1.65
N HIS A 289 -11.38 -10.83 -0.35
CA HIS A 289 -10.29 -11.69 0.16
C HIS A 289 -10.72 -12.74 1.19
N ASP A 290 -10.45 -14.01 0.87
CA ASP A 290 -10.57 -15.14 1.79
C ASP A 290 -9.45 -15.14 2.86
N ILE A 291 -8.31 -14.49 2.60
CA ILE A 291 -7.16 -14.43 3.52
C ILE A 291 -7.24 -13.13 4.33
N PRO A 292 -7.34 -13.21 5.66
CA PRO A 292 -7.40 -12.03 6.50
C PRO A 292 -6.05 -11.30 6.54
N VAL A 293 -6.10 -9.97 6.56
CA VAL A 293 -4.91 -9.09 6.53
C VAL A 293 -4.85 -8.25 7.80
N TRP A 294 -3.72 -8.23 8.49
CA TRP A 294 -3.50 -7.39 9.66
C TRP A 294 -2.61 -6.21 9.30
N VAL A 295 -3.01 -5.00 9.66
CA VAL A 295 -2.15 -3.81 9.63
C VAL A 295 -1.64 -3.56 11.04
N ARG A 296 -0.32 -3.57 11.25
CA ARG A 296 0.31 -3.51 12.57
C ARG A 296 1.50 -2.55 12.60
N ASN A 297 1.85 -2.06 13.80
CA ASN A 297 3.00 -1.20 14.01
C ASN A 297 4.24 -1.99 14.43
N SER A 298 5.32 -1.90 13.66
CA SER A 298 6.62 -2.51 14.01
C SER A 298 7.31 -1.82 15.21
N ARG A 299 6.95 -0.57 15.50
CA ARG A 299 7.46 0.21 16.65
C ARG A 299 6.60 0.02 17.91
N ASN A 300 5.36 -0.43 17.77
CA ASN A 300 4.44 -0.72 18.87
C ASN A 300 3.76 -2.10 18.67
N PRO A 301 4.52 -3.20 18.78
CA PRO A 301 4.04 -4.54 18.40
C PRO A 301 3.01 -5.14 19.35
N GLU A 302 2.84 -4.57 20.54
CA GLU A 302 1.85 -4.98 21.52
C GLU A 302 0.45 -4.42 21.18
N CYS A 303 0.36 -3.41 20.30
CA CYS A 303 -0.91 -2.96 19.76
C CYS A 303 -1.57 -4.06 18.91
N SER A 304 -2.90 -4.17 19.01
CA SER A 304 -3.70 -5.19 18.31
C SER A 304 -3.65 -5.01 16.80
N GLY A 305 -3.59 -3.76 16.32
CA GLY A 305 -3.66 -3.47 14.90
C GLY A 305 -5.09 -3.37 14.38
N THR A 306 -5.20 -3.37 13.05
CA THR A 306 -6.47 -3.52 12.33
C THR A 306 -6.49 -4.85 11.62
N GLU A 307 -7.53 -5.65 11.86
CA GLU A 307 -7.84 -6.87 11.12
C GLU A 307 -8.80 -6.55 9.95
N ILE A 308 -8.36 -6.83 8.74
CA ILE A 308 -9.13 -6.67 7.50
C ILE A 308 -9.65 -8.05 7.07
N LEU A 309 -10.97 -8.19 7.06
CA LEU A 309 -11.71 -9.44 6.77
C LEU A 309 -12.49 -9.33 5.46
N ALA A 310 -12.98 -10.45 4.93
CA ALA A 310 -13.95 -10.44 3.83
C ALA A 310 -15.23 -9.68 4.21
N HIS A 311 -15.75 -9.98 5.40
CA HIS A 311 -17.01 -9.45 5.92
C HIS A 311 -16.88 -9.17 7.42
N THR A 312 -17.51 -8.08 7.87
CA THR A 312 -17.69 -7.75 9.28
C THR A 312 -19.18 -7.70 9.61
N SER A 313 -19.54 -8.05 10.84
CA SER A 313 -20.93 -8.04 11.33
C SER A 313 -21.34 -6.76 12.04
N ASP A 314 -20.45 -5.76 12.14
CA ASP A 314 -20.77 -4.47 12.76
C ASP A 314 -21.74 -3.63 11.92
N ASP A 315 -22.56 -2.82 12.58
CA ASP A 315 -23.53 -1.92 11.94
C ASP A 315 -23.02 -0.48 11.83
N ILE A 316 -21.68 -0.30 11.90
CA ILE A 316 -21.05 1.03 11.86
C ILE A 316 -21.24 1.62 10.46
N GLU A 317 -21.90 2.79 10.40
CA GLU A 317 -22.28 3.41 9.13
C GLU A 317 -21.08 3.94 8.35
N VAL A 318 -20.21 4.70 9.03
CA VAL A 318 -18.96 5.26 8.49
C VAL A 318 -17.84 4.75 9.37
N LYS A 319 -16.88 4.03 8.77
CA LYS A 319 -15.72 3.46 9.46
C LYS A 319 -14.52 4.40 9.43
N ALA A 320 -14.31 5.12 8.33
CA ALA A 320 -13.18 6.02 8.19
C ALA A 320 -13.51 7.24 7.31
N ILE A 321 -12.75 8.30 7.51
CA ILE A 321 -12.71 9.50 6.67
C ILE A 321 -11.26 9.67 6.22
N SER A 322 -11.06 9.88 4.93
CA SER A 322 -9.72 10.08 4.36
C SER A 322 -9.70 11.34 3.52
N VAL A 323 -8.52 11.94 3.40
CA VAL A 323 -8.29 13.10 2.55
C VAL A 323 -7.05 12.92 1.68
N LYS A 324 -7.17 13.22 0.39
CA LYS A 324 -6.04 13.30 -0.56
C LYS A 324 -5.90 14.74 -1.02
N ARG A 325 -4.84 15.39 -0.56
CA ARG A 325 -4.47 16.78 -0.86
C ARG A 325 -3.63 16.90 -2.14
N GLY A 326 -3.42 18.12 -2.62
CA GLY A 326 -2.61 18.40 -3.81
C GLY A 326 -3.12 17.77 -5.10
N VAL A 327 -4.43 17.53 -5.23
CA VAL A 327 -5.04 17.01 -6.45
C VAL A 327 -5.59 18.14 -7.31
N ALA A 328 -5.82 17.86 -8.60
CA ALA A 328 -6.42 18.80 -9.53
C ALA A 328 -7.67 18.19 -10.19
N SER A 329 -8.74 18.98 -10.24
CA SER A 329 -9.93 18.65 -11.03
C SER A 329 -9.74 19.19 -12.45
N VAL A 330 -9.91 18.33 -13.46
CA VAL A 330 -9.82 18.68 -14.87
C VAL A 330 -11.20 18.51 -15.49
N ASP A 331 -11.73 19.59 -16.06
CA ASP A 331 -13.00 19.63 -16.76
C ASP A 331 -12.73 19.57 -18.27
N VAL A 332 -13.19 18.51 -18.91
CA VAL A 332 -13.13 18.29 -20.36
C VAL A 332 -14.51 18.58 -20.96
N GLU A 333 -14.61 19.72 -21.64
CA GLU A 333 -15.84 20.22 -22.27
C GLU A 333 -15.81 19.86 -23.77
N PRO A 334 -16.53 18.83 -24.25
CA PRO A 334 -16.64 18.53 -25.68
C PRO A 334 -17.11 19.73 -26.51
N LEU A 335 -16.58 19.89 -27.73
CA LEU A 335 -17.09 20.89 -28.67
C LEU A 335 -18.51 20.58 -29.19
N ARG A 336 -18.93 19.31 -29.09
CA ARG A 336 -20.26 18.83 -29.48
C ARG A 336 -20.98 18.24 -28.27
N TRP A 337 -21.04 16.92 -28.15
CA TRP A 337 -21.59 16.19 -27.00
C TRP A 337 -20.59 15.13 -26.55
N LEU A 338 -20.71 14.67 -25.30
CA LEU A 338 -19.83 13.65 -24.74
C LEU A 338 -20.22 12.26 -25.26
N ALA A 339 -19.74 11.90 -26.45
CA ALA A 339 -19.92 10.58 -27.03
C ALA A 339 -18.95 9.56 -26.39
N PRO A 340 -19.29 8.26 -26.31
CA PRO A 340 -18.41 7.23 -25.76
C PRO A 340 -17.02 7.20 -26.41
N GLU A 341 -16.92 7.48 -27.70
CA GLU A 341 -15.67 7.54 -28.46
C GLU A 341 -14.75 8.66 -27.94
N LEU A 342 -15.32 9.80 -27.55
CA LEU A 342 -14.57 10.90 -26.96
C LEU A 342 -14.11 10.56 -25.55
N VAL A 343 -14.94 9.88 -24.76
CA VAL A 343 -14.51 9.42 -23.42
C VAL A 343 -13.31 8.49 -23.53
N ARG A 344 -13.35 7.54 -24.49
CA ARG A 344 -12.20 6.67 -24.77
C ARG A 344 -10.97 7.48 -25.20
N GLU A 345 -11.12 8.40 -26.15
CA GLU A 345 -10.00 9.24 -26.60
C GLU A 345 -9.38 10.04 -25.44
N VAL A 346 -10.21 10.62 -24.57
CA VAL A 346 -9.73 11.31 -23.37
C VAL A 346 -8.94 10.35 -22.47
N CYS A 347 -9.47 9.16 -22.18
CA CYS A 347 -8.73 8.17 -21.39
C CYS A 347 -7.39 7.78 -22.05
N ASP A 348 -7.38 7.55 -23.37
CA ASP A 348 -6.19 7.17 -24.12
C ASP A 348 -5.13 8.27 -24.12
N VAL A 349 -5.53 9.55 -24.28
CA VAL A 349 -4.62 10.71 -24.17
C VAL A 349 -3.99 10.75 -22.77
N PHE A 350 -4.80 10.69 -21.71
CA PHE A 350 -4.26 10.73 -20.35
C PHE A 350 -3.32 9.55 -20.07
N GLU A 351 -3.62 8.36 -20.61
CA GLU A 351 -2.72 7.20 -20.50
C GLU A 351 -1.38 7.41 -21.25
N ARG A 352 -1.40 7.99 -22.46
CA ARG A 352 -0.18 8.31 -23.22
C ARG A 352 0.75 9.25 -22.45
N HIS A 353 0.18 10.16 -21.68
CA HIS A 353 0.92 11.08 -20.79
C HIS A 353 1.22 10.48 -19.41
N HIS A 354 0.96 9.18 -19.21
CA HIS A 354 1.21 8.42 -17.98
C HIS A 354 0.43 8.93 -16.76
N TYR A 355 -0.80 9.43 -16.96
CA TYR A 355 -1.68 9.83 -15.87
C TYR A 355 -2.48 8.62 -15.36
N SER A 356 -2.64 8.56 -14.04
CA SER A 356 -3.67 7.74 -13.41
C SER A 356 -4.87 8.63 -13.06
N LEU A 357 -6.06 8.17 -13.41
CA LEU A 357 -7.32 8.88 -13.13
C LEU A 357 -7.88 8.33 -11.81
N ASP A 358 -7.99 9.19 -10.78
CA ASP A 358 -8.51 8.79 -9.47
C ASP A 358 -10.04 8.69 -9.46
N LEU A 359 -10.70 9.66 -10.08
CA LEU A 359 -12.16 9.76 -10.16
C LEU A 359 -12.58 10.32 -11.52
N LEU A 360 -13.73 9.83 -11.99
CA LEU A 360 -14.41 10.26 -13.20
C LEU A 360 -15.86 10.62 -12.84
N SER A 361 -16.33 11.78 -13.28
CA SER A 361 -17.75 12.16 -13.27
C SER A 361 -18.12 12.70 -14.64
N ALA A 362 -19.23 12.24 -15.20
CA ALA A 362 -19.68 12.64 -16.52
C ALA A 362 -21.08 13.27 -16.46
N SER A 363 -21.28 14.31 -17.25
CA SER A 363 -22.58 14.87 -17.59
C SER A 363 -22.79 14.81 -19.10
N ARG A 364 -23.95 15.25 -19.60
CA ARG A 364 -24.22 15.31 -21.05
C ARG A 364 -23.23 16.22 -21.80
N GLY A 365 -22.65 17.21 -21.12
CA GLY A 365 -21.82 18.26 -21.73
C GLY A 365 -20.41 18.38 -21.16
N SER A 366 -20.00 17.53 -20.22
CA SER A 366 -18.68 17.61 -19.61
C SER A 366 -18.23 16.26 -19.03
N LEU A 367 -16.93 16.03 -19.06
CA LEU A 367 -16.27 14.97 -18.32
C LEU A 367 -15.29 15.60 -17.33
N SER A 368 -15.52 15.41 -16.03
CA SER A 368 -14.61 15.86 -14.98
C SER A 368 -13.76 14.69 -14.51
N VAL A 369 -12.44 14.85 -14.56
CA VAL A 369 -11.44 13.88 -14.11
C VAL A 369 -10.60 14.43 -12.98
N LEU A 370 -10.27 13.58 -12.00
CA LEU A 370 -9.38 13.91 -10.91
C LEU A 370 -8.00 13.30 -11.14
N VAL A 371 -6.95 14.13 -11.02
CA VAL A 371 -5.56 13.76 -11.27
C VAL A 371 -4.65 14.23 -10.14
N SER A 372 -3.52 13.54 -9.94
CA SER A 372 -2.56 13.83 -8.86
C SER A 372 -1.41 14.76 -9.26
N THR A 373 -1.32 15.17 -10.53
CA THR A 373 -0.28 16.06 -11.05
C THR A 373 -0.84 16.87 -12.21
N THR A 374 -0.26 18.03 -12.47
CA THR A 374 -0.69 18.94 -13.55
C THR A 374 0.38 19.17 -14.61
N ALA A 375 1.53 18.53 -14.50
CA ALA A 375 2.72 18.83 -15.30
C ALA A 375 2.51 18.68 -16.83
N ALA A 376 1.67 17.73 -17.25
CA ALA A 376 1.41 17.42 -18.66
C ALA A 376 0.03 17.90 -19.13
N LEU A 377 -0.77 18.54 -18.25
CA LEU A 377 -2.11 19.02 -18.61
C LEU A 377 -2.10 20.03 -19.78
N PRO A 378 -1.10 20.94 -19.92
CA PRO A 378 -1.00 21.79 -21.10
C PRO A 378 -0.86 21.00 -22.41
N ALA A 379 -0.02 19.96 -22.42
CA ALA A 379 0.18 19.11 -23.59
C ALA A 379 -1.06 18.25 -23.89
N ILE A 380 -1.71 17.71 -22.86
CA ILE A 380 -3.01 17.01 -22.98
C ILE A 380 -4.08 17.94 -23.56
N ALA A 381 -4.12 19.20 -23.14
CA ALA A 381 -5.07 20.19 -23.64
C ALA A 381 -4.83 20.54 -25.12
N GLU A 382 -3.57 20.59 -25.55
CA GLU A 382 -3.19 20.77 -26.95
C GLU A 382 -3.57 19.54 -27.80
N GLU A 383 -3.34 18.33 -27.29
CA GLU A 383 -3.69 17.09 -28.01
C GLU A 383 -5.21 16.91 -28.19
N LEU A 384 -5.99 17.34 -27.19
CA LEU A 384 -7.46 17.33 -27.26
C LEU A 384 -8.04 18.54 -28.01
N GLN A 385 -7.19 19.45 -28.51
CA GLN A 385 -7.63 20.64 -29.23
C GLN A 385 -8.42 20.23 -30.49
N GLY A 386 -9.59 20.85 -30.68
CA GLY A 386 -10.50 20.52 -31.79
C GLY A 386 -11.48 19.39 -31.49
N LEU A 387 -11.31 18.65 -30.38
CA LEU A 387 -12.28 17.68 -29.87
C LEU A 387 -12.98 18.19 -28.62
N ALA A 388 -12.22 18.77 -27.68
CA ALA A 388 -12.73 19.30 -26.43
C ALA A 388 -11.91 20.51 -25.97
N LYS A 389 -12.48 21.30 -25.07
CA LYS A 389 -11.78 22.32 -24.29
C LYS A 389 -11.44 21.73 -22.93
N VAL A 390 -10.16 21.77 -22.56
CA VAL A 390 -9.67 21.27 -21.28
C VAL A 390 -9.41 22.45 -20.35
N ARG A 391 -9.97 22.41 -19.13
CA ARG A 391 -9.72 23.38 -18.06
C ARG A 391 -9.37 22.62 -16.79
N TRP A 392 -8.58 23.20 -15.90
CA TRP A 392 -8.30 22.56 -14.62
C TRP A 392 -8.23 23.55 -13.46
N LYS A 393 -8.42 23.04 -12.25
CA LYS A 393 -8.25 23.77 -10.99
C LYS A 393 -7.31 22.98 -10.08
N ASN A 394 -6.24 23.64 -9.65
CA ASN A 394 -5.23 23.11 -8.73
C ASN A 394 -5.69 23.27 -7.27
N HIS A 395 -4.87 22.78 -6.34
CA HIS A 395 -5.06 22.95 -4.90
C HIS A 395 -6.45 22.49 -4.45
N GLN A 396 -6.86 21.32 -4.94
CA GLN A 396 -8.08 20.67 -4.48
C GLN A 396 -7.72 19.54 -3.51
N ALA A 397 -8.70 19.15 -2.70
CA ALA A 397 -8.59 17.98 -1.84
C ALA A 397 -9.80 17.07 -2.04
N LEU A 398 -9.52 15.78 -2.20
CA LEU A 398 -10.53 14.73 -2.22
C LEU A 398 -10.80 14.25 -0.80
N VAL A 399 -12.00 14.49 -0.29
CA VAL A 399 -12.49 13.91 0.96
C VAL A 399 -13.31 12.67 0.63
N CYS A 400 -13.03 11.55 1.28
CA CYS A 400 -13.70 10.27 1.06
C CYS A 400 -14.12 9.66 2.40
N LEU A 401 -15.42 9.40 2.54
CA LEU A 401 -15.96 8.63 3.66
C LEU A 401 -16.09 7.17 3.22
N VAL A 402 -15.61 6.27 4.06
CA VAL A 402 -15.61 4.82 3.84
C VAL A 402 -16.43 4.15 4.94
N GLY A 403 -17.29 3.22 4.56
CA GLY A 403 -18.17 2.50 5.48
C GLY A 403 -18.93 1.39 4.79
N GLU A 404 -19.92 0.81 5.46
CA GLU A 404 -20.73 -0.26 4.89
C GLU A 404 -22.09 0.28 4.43
N LYS A 405 -22.51 -0.12 3.22
CA LYS A 405 -23.82 0.23 2.64
C LYS A 405 -24.10 1.74 2.56
N ILE A 406 -23.06 2.58 2.49
CA ILE A 406 -23.18 4.05 2.35
C ILE A 406 -24.14 4.43 1.23
N ARG A 407 -24.05 3.78 0.06
CA ARG A 407 -24.93 4.08 -1.09
C ARG A 407 -26.41 3.76 -0.82
N ARG A 408 -26.71 2.83 0.08
CA ARG A 408 -28.09 2.45 0.45
C ARG A 408 -28.66 3.26 1.63
N ARG A 409 -27.86 4.17 2.18
CA ARG A 409 -28.21 5.02 3.33
C ARG A 409 -28.17 6.50 2.91
N PRO A 410 -29.22 7.01 2.24
CA PRO A 410 -29.23 8.39 1.72
C PRO A 410 -29.13 9.46 2.82
N ASP A 411 -29.50 9.11 4.06
CA ASP A 411 -29.32 9.94 5.24
C ASP A 411 -27.85 10.28 5.52
N ILE A 412 -26.90 9.39 5.20
CA ILE A 412 -25.46 9.65 5.34
C ILE A 412 -25.07 10.82 4.43
N ALA A 413 -25.44 10.78 3.15
CA ALA A 413 -25.15 11.86 2.22
C ALA A 413 -25.80 13.18 2.68
N SER A 414 -27.05 13.13 3.16
CA SER A 414 -27.74 14.31 3.71
C SER A 414 -26.98 14.90 4.91
N ARG A 415 -26.54 14.06 5.85
CA ARG A 415 -25.77 14.46 7.04
C ARG A 415 -24.41 15.06 6.67
N VAL A 416 -23.69 14.44 5.73
CA VAL A 416 -22.40 14.93 5.21
C VAL A 416 -22.57 16.35 4.69
N PHE A 417 -23.42 16.55 3.68
CA PHE A 417 -23.53 17.85 3.02
C PHE A 417 -24.22 18.92 3.89
N ARG A 418 -25.02 18.52 4.88
CA ARG A 418 -25.52 19.44 5.90
C ARG A 418 -24.42 19.94 6.84
N ALA A 419 -23.47 19.08 7.22
CA ALA A 419 -22.38 19.45 8.14
C ALA A 419 -21.33 20.38 7.51
N ILE A 420 -21.22 20.36 6.18
CA ILE A 420 -20.31 21.20 5.40
C ILE A 420 -21.04 22.15 4.45
N SER A 421 -22.27 22.55 4.78
CA SER A 421 -23.14 23.33 3.88
C SER A 421 -22.58 24.71 3.47
N ASP A 422 -21.61 25.22 4.24
CA ASP A 422 -20.86 26.46 4.02
C ASP A 422 -19.52 26.25 3.29
N ILE A 423 -19.16 25.01 2.95
CA ILE A 423 -17.96 24.66 2.18
C ILE A 423 -18.39 24.35 0.74
N ASP A 424 -17.77 25.03 -0.22
CA ASP A 424 -18.02 24.78 -1.64
C ASP A 424 -17.56 23.36 -2.04
N VAL A 425 -18.50 22.57 -2.55
CA VAL A 425 -18.26 21.20 -3.03
C VAL A 425 -18.28 21.19 -4.54
N ARG A 426 -17.11 20.95 -5.15
CA ARG A 426 -16.93 21.05 -6.61
C ARG A 426 -17.40 19.82 -7.37
N MET A 427 -17.20 18.64 -6.79
CA MET A 427 -17.49 17.36 -7.41
C MET A 427 -17.97 16.41 -6.33
N ILE A 428 -19.02 15.64 -6.61
CA ILE A 428 -19.48 14.55 -5.76
C ILE A 428 -19.39 13.27 -6.60
N CYS A 429 -18.78 12.24 -6.03
CA CYS A 429 -18.73 10.92 -6.60
C CYS A 429 -19.34 9.92 -5.61
N GLN A 430 -20.47 9.35 -6.00
CA GLN A 430 -21.18 8.30 -5.29
C GLN A 430 -21.81 7.39 -6.34
N GLY A 431 -21.64 6.07 -6.23
CA GLY A 431 -22.34 5.13 -7.10
C GLY A 431 -21.52 3.96 -7.62
N ALA A 432 -20.21 4.11 -7.77
CA ALA A 432 -19.30 3.04 -8.20
C ALA A 432 -19.04 2.00 -7.10
N SER A 433 -19.27 2.37 -5.83
CA SER A 433 -19.10 1.50 -4.67
C SER A 433 -20.31 1.62 -3.74
N GLU A 434 -20.67 0.52 -3.09
CA GLU A 434 -21.65 0.53 -1.99
C GLU A 434 -21.04 1.12 -0.70
N ARG A 435 -19.72 1.31 -0.66
CA ARG A 435 -18.93 1.56 0.57
C ARG A 435 -18.33 2.95 0.69
N ASN A 436 -18.49 3.83 -0.31
CA ASN A 436 -17.90 5.16 -0.24
C ASN A 436 -18.82 6.27 -0.74
N ILE A 437 -18.55 7.47 -0.24
CA ILE A 437 -18.97 8.74 -0.83
C ILE A 437 -17.75 9.65 -0.80
N SER A 438 -17.43 10.23 -1.96
CA SER A 438 -16.27 11.09 -2.10
C SER A 438 -16.65 12.42 -2.72
N PHE A 439 -15.98 13.49 -2.33
CA PHE A 439 -16.24 14.80 -2.89
C PHE A 439 -15.00 15.69 -2.84
N LEU A 440 -14.95 16.66 -3.76
CA LEU A 440 -13.85 17.62 -3.87
C LEU A 440 -14.21 18.94 -3.19
N VAL A 441 -13.27 19.42 -2.39
CA VAL A 441 -13.28 20.75 -1.77
C VAL A 441 -11.99 21.49 -2.10
N ASP A 442 -11.97 22.80 -1.86
CA ASP A 442 -10.72 23.54 -1.86
C ASP A 442 -9.75 22.99 -0.80
N GLU A 443 -8.47 22.87 -1.14
CA GLU A 443 -7.47 22.28 -0.24
C GLU A 443 -7.36 23.03 1.10
N SER A 444 -7.61 24.35 1.09
CA SER A 444 -7.65 25.18 2.30
C SER A 444 -8.81 24.82 3.25
N LYS A 445 -9.86 24.17 2.75
CA LYS A 445 -11.05 23.77 3.51
C LYS A 445 -11.07 22.30 3.91
N ALA A 446 -10.10 21.52 3.44
CA ALA A 446 -10.11 20.07 3.62
C ALA A 446 -10.01 19.65 5.10
N GLU A 447 -9.18 20.33 5.89
CA GLU A 447 -9.03 20.03 7.32
C GLU A 447 -10.32 20.31 8.08
N GLU A 448 -10.90 21.48 7.87
CA GLU A 448 -12.16 21.89 8.47
C GLU A 448 -13.29 20.91 8.12
N ALA A 449 -13.38 20.49 6.86
CA ALA A 449 -14.35 19.49 6.42
C ALA A 449 -14.16 18.15 7.13
N VAL A 450 -12.93 17.62 7.19
CA VAL A 450 -12.62 16.36 7.87
C VAL A 450 -12.95 16.42 9.35
N GLN A 451 -12.57 17.48 10.05
CA GLN A 451 -12.83 17.64 11.49
C GLN A 451 -14.33 17.73 11.82
N ARG A 452 -15.12 18.42 10.99
CA ARG A 452 -16.57 18.51 11.18
C ARG A 452 -17.25 17.16 10.94
N LEU A 453 -16.84 16.45 9.90
CA LEU A 453 -17.38 15.14 9.56
C LEU A 453 -16.94 14.07 10.56
N HIS A 454 -15.70 14.14 11.05
CA HIS A 454 -15.22 13.22 12.08
C HIS A 454 -16.02 13.38 13.37
N ARG A 455 -16.24 14.61 13.85
CA ARG A 455 -17.13 14.88 14.99
C ARG A 455 -18.57 14.37 14.80
N LEU A 456 -19.09 14.41 13.56
CA LEU A 456 -20.44 13.97 13.23
C LEU A 456 -20.60 12.45 13.27
N PHE A 457 -19.60 11.70 12.79
CA PHE A 457 -19.66 10.24 12.66
C PHE A 457 -18.94 9.48 13.78
N PHE A 458 -18.00 10.12 14.46
CA PHE A 458 -17.22 9.57 15.57
C PHE A 458 -17.29 10.48 16.81
N PRO A 459 -18.49 10.80 17.33
CA PRO A 459 -18.61 11.67 18.50
C PRO A 459 -17.83 11.08 19.68
N PRO A 460 -17.18 11.91 20.53
CA PRO A 460 -16.52 11.45 21.74
C PRO A 460 -17.45 10.57 22.56
N GLU A 461 -16.95 9.45 23.09
CA GLU A 461 -17.76 8.58 23.95
C GLU A 461 -18.34 9.42 25.08
N LYS A 462 -19.65 9.31 25.30
CA LYS A 462 -20.26 9.86 26.51
C LYS A 462 -19.65 9.07 27.67
N VAL A 463 -18.91 9.76 28.54
CA VAL A 463 -18.60 9.24 29.87
C VAL A 463 -19.93 8.88 30.50
N GLN A 464 -20.26 7.60 30.60
CA GLN A 464 -21.35 7.15 31.44
C GLN A 464 -20.94 7.55 32.86
N PRO A 465 -21.75 8.32 33.61
CA PRO A 465 -21.50 8.45 35.04
C PRO A 465 -21.47 7.03 35.60
N SER A 466 -20.39 6.70 36.31
CA SER A 466 -20.26 5.42 36.98
C SER A 466 -21.52 5.17 37.80
N ASP A 467 -22.22 4.07 37.53
CA ASP A 467 -23.27 3.53 38.39
C ASP A 467 -22.61 3.06 39.70
N ASP A 468 -22.28 4.04 40.54
CA ASP A 468 -21.97 3.85 41.94
C ASP A 468 -22.92 4.75 42.73
N SER A 469 -24.22 4.46 42.56
CA SER A 469 -25.28 4.96 43.43
C SER A 469 -25.92 3.79 44.18
N SER A 470 -25.09 3.06 44.94
CA SER A 470 -25.57 2.26 46.06
C SER A 470 -25.05 2.85 47.37
N HIS A 471 -25.99 3.49 48.09
CA HIS A 471 -25.96 3.90 49.49
C HIS A 471 -25.13 5.13 49.91
N ALA A 472 -25.83 6.27 49.99
CA ALA A 472 -25.77 7.10 51.19
C ALA A 472 -27.18 7.23 51.79
N LEU A 473 -27.45 6.41 52.81
CA LEU A 473 -28.53 6.61 53.76
C LEU A 473 -28.20 7.82 54.64
N CYS A 474 -29.13 8.75 54.80
CA CYS A 474 -29.34 9.50 56.04
C CYS A 474 -30.82 9.92 56.12
N GLN A 475 -31.60 9.17 56.89
CA GLN A 475 -32.86 9.64 57.49
C GLN A 475 -32.59 10.15 58.90
N ALA A 476 -33.18 11.31 59.22
CA ALA A 476 -33.54 11.91 60.51
C ALA A 476 -33.30 13.42 60.33
N GLY A 477 -34.21 14.35 60.56
CA GLY A 477 -35.37 14.40 61.44
C GLY A 477 -35.46 15.87 61.90
N GLU A 478 -36.68 16.32 62.14
CA GLU A 478 -37.04 17.56 62.86
C GLU A 478 -37.17 18.88 62.10
N SER A 479 -38.41 19.36 62.20
CA SER A 479 -38.97 20.67 61.93
C SER A 479 -38.35 21.80 62.75
N TRP A 480 -38.26 23.00 62.17
CA TRP A 480 -38.55 24.26 62.88
C TRP A 480 -39.16 25.29 61.91
N VAL A 481 -40.42 25.65 62.20
CA VAL A 481 -41.21 26.86 61.89
C VAL A 481 -41.25 27.39 60.46
#